data_AF-A0A7D3VY94-F1
#
_entry.id   AF-A0A7D3VY94-F1
#
_cell.length_a   1.000
_cell.length_b   1.000
_cell.length_c   1.000
_cell.angle_alpha   90.00
_cell.angle_beta   90.00
_cell.angle_gamma   90.00
#
_symmetry.space_group_name_H-M   'P 1'
#
loop_
_entity.id
_entity.type
_entity.pdbx_description
1 polymer ?
#
loop_
_entity_poly.entity_id
_entity_poly.type
_entity_poly.pdbx_seq_one_letter_code
_entity_poly.pdbx_strand_id
1 'polypeptide(L)'
;MLHGLLDAETDPAVTANALVSAGLLDDRELIPRLREHLAGDEPLPRWAAAVALLRLGATDPPVTAELAAACVSPPEMPGPPVAFMDGDLRRYSAAAIAGMDEPPAEAAGAVLDGLSRTSDDASFPMAGLALTLAFGAPSTPLASYADLTPFQQRTIRVIAELPHDSWQWGNLLEILGDWGLPTERDKCRAYAGLA
;
A
#
# COMPACT_ATOMS: atom_id res chain seq x y z
N MET A 1 19.20 -20.08 9.08
CA MET A 1 18.56 -20.67 7.87
C MET A 1 18.30 -19.61 6.81
N LEU A 2 17.70 -18.46 7.15
CA LEU A 2 17.51 -17.33 6.21
C LEU A 2 18.82 -16.69 5.73
N HIS A 3 19.79 -16.48 6.62
CA HIS A 3 21.11 -15.93 6.28
C HIS A 3 21.79 -16.71 5.14
N GLY A 4 21.98 -18.04 5.33
CA GLY A 4 22.61 -18.87 4.31
C GLY A 4 21.80 -19.04 3.02
N LEU A 5 20.48 -18.82 3.06
CA LEU A 5 19.66 -18.77 1.85
C LEU A 5 19.97 -17.48 1.05
N LEU A 6 19.97 -16.32 1.71
CA LEU A 6 20.27 -15.02 1.08
C LEU A 6 21.71 -14.91 0.54
N ASP A 7 22.62 -15.76 1.00
CA ASP A 7 23.99 -15.82 0.51
C ASP A 7 24.14 -16.65 -0.78
N ALA A 8 23.26 -17.62 -1.02
CA ALA A 8 23.41 -18.62 -2.07
C ALA A 8 22.29 -18.59 -3.13
N GLU A 9 21.14 -18.01 -2.80
CA GLU A 9 19.98 -17.98 -3.70
C GLU A 9 20.21 -17.01 -4.86
N THR A 10 19.77 -17.44 -6.05
CA THR A 10 19.86 -16.67 -7.30
C THR A 10 18.48 -16.41 -7.91
N ASP A 11 17.44 -17.10 -7.46
CA ASP A 11 16.06 -16.87 -7.87
C ASP A 11 15.53 -15.59 -7.16
N PRO A 12 15.13 -14.55 -7.92
CA PRO A 12 14.64 -13.31 -7.34
C PRO A 12 13.36 -13.45 -6.51
N ALA A 13 12.47 -14.39 -6.88
CA ALA A 13 11.22 -14.62 -6.16
C ALA A 13 11.48 -15.34 -4.82
N VAL A 14 12.40 -16.32 -4.79
CA VAL A 14 12.81 -16.96 -3.54
C VAL A 14 13.53 -15.95 -2.63
N THR A 15 14.44 -15.15 -3.20
CA THR A 15 15.13 -14.07 -2.48
C THR A 15 14.13 -13.09 -1.87
N ALA A 16 13.14 -12.63 -2.64
CA ALA A 16 12.12 -11.71 -2.15
C ALA A 16 11.31 -12.30 -0.99
N ASN A 17 10.91 -13.57 -1.06
CA ASN A 17 10.23 -14.25 0.05
C ASN A 17 11.11 -14.34 1.30
N ALA A 18 12.41 -14.62 1.14
CA ALA A 18 13.36 -14.66 2.25
C ALA A 18 13.51 -13.29 2.92
N LEU A 19 13.63 -12.21 2.13
CA LEU A 19 13.73 -10.84 2.62
C LEU A 19 12.47 -10.42 3.39
N VAL A 20 11.28 -10.64 2.82
CA VAL A 20 10.00 -10.37 3.51
C VAL A 20 9.91 -11.17 4.82
N SER A 21 10.31 -12.43 4.80
CA SER A 21 10.30 -13.29 6.00
C SER A 21 11.23 -12.75 7.10
N ALA A 22 12.41 -12.23 6.73
CA ALA A 22 13.32 -11.60 7.70
C ALA A 22 12.65 -10.43 8.43
N GLY A 23 11.95 -9.56 7.72
CA GLY A 23 11.19 -8.46 8.33
C GLY A 23 10.03 -8.93 9.20
N LEU A 24 9.32 -10.00 8.81
CA LEU A 24 8.23 -10.58 9.60
C LEU A 24 8.71 -11.25 10.89
N LEU A 25 9.94 -11.75 10.91
CA LEU A 25 10.56 -12.43 12.05
C LEU A 25 11.35 -11.48 12.97
N ASP A 26 11.33 -10.16 12.70
CA ASP A 26 12.13 -9.14 13.39
C ASP A 26 13.64 -9.46 13.40
N ASP A 27 14.16 -10.03 12.30
CA ASP A 27 15.57 -10.42 12.17
C ASP A 27 16.45 -9.20 11.86
N ARG A 28 16.78 -8.45 12.91
CA ARG A 28 17.57 -7.21 12.84
C ARG A 28 19.02 -7.43 12.43
N GLU A 29 19.55 -8.64 12.57
CA GLU A 29 20.92 -8.96 12.15
C GLU A 29 21.07 -8.86 10.62
N LEU A 30 19.98 -9.04 9.88
CA LEU A 30 19.95 -8.92 8.43
C LEU A 30 19.88 -7.48 7.91
N ILE A 31 19.75 -6.45 8.75
CA ILE A 31 19.64 -5.05 8.29
C ILE A 31 20.72 -4.65 7.29
N PRO A 32 22.03 -4.92 7.49
CA PRO A 32 23.06 -4.60 6.49
C PRO A 32 22.79 -5.26 5.14
N ARG A 33 22.38 -6.53 5.14
CA ARG A 33 22.06 -7.29 3.93
C ARG A 33 20.81 -6.77 3.24
N LEU A 34 19.78 -6.40 4.00
CA LEU A 34 18.59 -5.74 3.45
C LEU A 34 18.95 -4.42 2.75
N ARG A 35 19.90 -3.65 3.30
CA ARG A 35 20.37 -2.41 2.66
C ARG A 35 21.10 -2.66 1.35
N GLU A 36 21.88 -3.72 1.26
CA GLU A 36 22.53 -4.14 0.00
C GLU A 36 21.48 -4.46 -1.07
N HIS A 37 20.44 -5.22 -0.72
CA HIS A 37 19.34 -5.51 -1.64
C HIS A 37 18.54 -4.26 -2.02
N LEU A 38 18.31 -3.34 -1.08
CA LEU A 38 17.65 -2.07 -1.37
C LEU A 38 18.45 -1.22 -2.37
N ALA A 39 19.78 -1.29 -2.31
CA ALA A 39 20.67 -0.58 -3.23
C ALA A 39 20.91 -1.34 -4.56
N GLY A 40 20.39 -2.56 -4.69
CA GLY A 40 20.58 -3.42 -5.85
C GLY A 40 19.70 -3.05 -7.04
N ASP A 41 20.01 -3.66 -8.19
CA ASP A 41 19.31 -3.39 -9.45
C ASP A 41 18.07 -4.27 -9.66
N GLU A 42 17.97 -5.41 -8.95
CA GLU A 42 16.85 -6.35 -9.11
C GLU A 42 15.57 -5.82 -8.44
N PRO A 43 14.51 -5.50 -9.21
CA PRO A 43 13.35 -4.78 -8.67
C PRO A 43 12.60 -5.51 -7.57
N LEU A 44 12.40 -6.83 -7.72
CA LEU A 44 11.59 -7.61 -6.77
C LEU A 44 12.32 -7.80 -5.42
N PRO A 45 13.60 -8.22 -5.37
CA PRO A 45 14.39 -8.20 -4.13
C PRO A 45 14.53 -6.81 -3.51
N ARG A 46 14.70 -5.76 -4.33
CA ARG A 46 14.77 -4.37 -3.83
C ARG A 46 13.50 -3.96 -3.11
N TRP A 47 12.34 -4.20 -3.72
CA TRP A 47 11.04 -3.98 -3.08
C TRP A 47 10.89 -4.79 -1.78
N ALA A 48 11.24 -6.08 -1.80
CA ALA A 48 11.11 -6.95 -0.64
C ALA A 48 12.01 -6.49 0.53
N ALA A 49 13.21 -6.00 0.22
CA ALA A 49 14.10 -5.40 1.20
C ALA A 49 13.51 -4.12 1.80
N ALA A 50 12.87 -3.26 1.00
CA ALA A 50 12.18 -2.07 1.51
C ALA A 50 11.05 -2.43 2.49
N VAL A 51 10.23 -3.43 2.15
CA VAL A 51 9.17 -3.94 3.04
C VAL A 51 9.75 -4.44 4.37
N ALA A 52 10.82 -5.23 4.30
CA ALA A 52 11.48 -5.77 5.48
C ALA A 52 12.11 -4.67 6.34
N LEU A 53 12.80 -3.71 5.72
CA LEU A 53 13.42 -2.57 6.41
C LEU A 53 12.38 -1.72 7.13
N LEU A 54 11.26 -1.38 6.48
CA LEU A 54 10.21 -0.59 7.12
C LEU A 54 9.65 -1.30 8.36
N ARG A 55 9.42 -2.62 8.27
CA ARG A 55 8.97 -3.45 9.40
C ARG A 55 9.94 -3.43 10.58
N LEU A 56 11.23 -3.42 10.29
CA LEU A 56 12.29 -3.33 11.29
C LEU A 56 12.50 -1.89 11.82
N GLY A 57 11.69 -0.92 11.38
CA GLY A 57 11.69 0.46 11.84
C GLY A 57 12.56 1.41 11.03
N ALA A 58 13.09 1.00 9.87
CA ALA A 58 13.83 1.89 8.98
C ALA A 58 12.87 2.68 8.07
N THR A 59 12.72 3.98 8.34
CA THR A 59 11.77 4.88 7.65
C THR A 59 12.46 5.93 6.76
N ASP A 60 13.76 5.77 6.49
CA ASP A 60 14.51 6.72 5.67
C ASP A 60 14.02 6.79 4.21
N PRO A 61 14.36 7.88 3.48
CA PRO A 61 13.80 8.15 2.15
C PRO A 61 13.97 7.03 1.11
N PRO A 62 15.10 6.32 1.02
CA PRO A 62 15.22 5.18 0.10
C PRO A 62 14.17 4.08 0.31
N VAL A 63 13.84 3.77 1.57
CA VAL A 63 12.85 2.74 1.90
C VAL A 63 11.45 3.20 1.47
N THR A 64 11.06 4.41 1.87
CA THR A 64 9.72 4.92 1.58
C THR A 64 9.52 5.22 0.08
N ALA A 65 10.58 5.64 -0.63
CA ALA A 65 10.54 5.86 -2.07
C ALA A 65 10.32 4.56 -2.86
N GLU A 66 10.99 3.46 -2.48
CA GLU A 66 10.79 2.16 -3.15
C GLU A 66 9.37 1.64 -2.94
N LEU A 67 8.83 1.75 -1.72
CA LEU A 67 7.45 1.35 -1.43
C LEU A 67 6.44 2.24 -2.17
N ALA A 68 6.67 3.55 -2.23
CA ALA A 68 5.83 4.48 -2.99
C ALA A 68 5.84 4.15 -4.48
N ALA A 69 7.02 3.84 -5.05
CA ALA A 69 7.13 3.41 -6.44
C ALA A 69 6.31 2.14 -6.70
N ALA A 70 6.40 1.16 -5.81
CA ALA A 70 5.64 -0.09 -5.91
C ALA A 70 4.12 0.09 -5.73
N CYS A 71 3.67 1.12 -4.99
CA CYS A 71 2.25 1.49 -4.97
C CYS A 71 1.76 1.93 -6.36
N VAL A 72 2.58 2.58 -7.17
CA VAL A 72 2.17 3.09 -8.49
C VAL A 72 2.39 2.05 -9.60
N SER A 73 3.54 1.40 -9.58
CA SER A 73 4.00 0.42 -10.57
C SER A 73 4.78 -0.68 -9.85
N PRO A 74 4.10 -1.71 -9.31
CA PRO A 74 4.76 -2.81 -8.62
C PRO A 74 5.72 -3.53 -9.58
N PRO A 75 6.84 -4.08 -9.07
CA PRO A 75 7.77 -4.83 -9.91
C PRO A 75 7.09 -6.08 -10.48
N GLU A 76 7.55 -6.52 -11.65
CA GLU A 76 7.13 -7.79 -12.21
C GLU A 76 7.59 -8.95 -11.31
N MET A 77 6.77 -9.99 -11.21
CA MET A 77 7.08 -11.21 -10.47
C MET A 77 7.35 -12.37 -11.43
N PRO A 78 8.60 -12.58 -11.87
CA PRO A 78 8.96 -13.81 -12.57
C PRO A 78 9.00 -14.96 -11.54
N GLY A 79 8.17 -15.98 -11.73
CA GLY A 79 8.19 -17.18 -10.89
C GLY A 79 7.05 -17.26 -9.87
N PRO A 80 7.22 -18.01 -8.76
CA PRO A 80 6.16 -18.16 -7.77
C PRO A 80 5.84 -16.82 -7.11
N PRO A 81 4.57 -16.56 -6.74
CA PRO A 81 4.19 -15.31 -6.10
C PRO A 81 4.92 -15.16 -4.75
N VAL A 82 5.10 -13.91 -4.33
CA VAL A 82 5.42 -13.63 -2.93
C VAL A 82 4.28 -14.19 -2.07
N ALA A 83 4.61 -15.03 -1.10
CA ALA A 83 3.61 -15.83 -0.37
C ALA A 83 2.65 -14.99 0.48
N PHE A 84 3.03 -13.76 0.81
CA PHE A 84 2.23 -12.87 1.65
C PHE A 84 1.30 -11.99 0.81
N MET A 85 0.07 -11.76 1.30
CA MET A 85 -0.99 -10.99 0.62
C MET A 85 -1.26 -11.46 -0.82
N ASP A 86 -1.21 -12.77 -1.04
CA ASP A 86 -1.49 -13.40 -2.34
C ASP A 86 -0.64 -12.83 -3.50
N GLY A 87 0.55 -12.30 -3.20
CA GLY A 87 1.43 -11.67 -4.18
C GLY A 87 1.03 -10.25 -4.59
N ASP A 88 0.06 -9.62 -3.92
CA ASP A 88 -0.33 -8.23 -4.21
C ASP A 88 0.69 -7.23 -3.62
N LEU A 89 1.77 -7.00 -4.39
CA LEU A 89 2.87 -6.12 -3.98
C LEU A 89 2.42 -4.67 -3.77
N ARG A 90 1.45 -4.20 -4.58
CA ARG A 90 0.88 -2.85 -4.48
C ARG A 90 0.18 -2.68 -3.14
N ARG A 91 -0.72 -3.60 -2.80
CA ARG A 91 -1.43 -3.60 -1.52
C ARG A 91 -0.47 -3.75 -0.36
N TYR A 92 0.56 -4.57 -0.50
CA TYR A 92 1.53 -4.75 0.56
C TYR A 92 2.35 -3.48 0.83
N SER A 93 2.82 -2.79 -0.22
CA SER A 93 3.48 -1.48 -0.08
C SER A 93 2.56 -0.44 0.55
N ALA A 94 1.30 -0.38 0.12
CA ALA A 94 0.32 0.55 0.67
C ALA A 94 0.03 0.27 2.15
N ALA A 95 -0.09 -1.00 2.54
CA ALA A 95 -0.28 -1.40 3.93
C ALA A 95 0.93 -1.07 4.80
N ALA A 96 2.13 -1.24 4.27
CA ALA A 96 3.37 -0.87 4.94
C ALA A 96 3.42 0.66 5.20
N ILE A 97 3.11 1.47 4.19
CA ILE A 97 3.05 2.94 4.30
C ILE A 97 1.94 3.39 5.27
N ALA A 98 0.76 2.78 5.20
CA ALA A 98 -0.37 3.11 6.09
C ALA A 98 -0.14 2.72 7.55
N GLY A 99 0.78 1.78 7.82
CA GLY A 99 1.19 1.40 9.17
C GLY A 99 2.23 2.31 9.81
N MET A 100 2.72 3.34 9.09
CA MET A 100 3.63 4.33 9.64
C MET A 100 2.88 5.34 10.52
N ASP A 101 3.50 5.80 11.60
CA ASP A 101 2.94 6.88 12.43
C ASP A 101 2.80 8.20 11.66
N GLU A 102 3.81 8.53 10.84
CA GLU A 102 3.84 9.73 10.01
C GLU A 102 4.44 9.41 8.63
N PRO A 103 3.62 8.92 7.69
CA PRO A 103 4.10 8.61 6.33
C PRO A 103 4.43 9.90 5.57
N PRO A 104 5.51 9.92 4.76
CA PRO A 104 5.80 11.05 3.87
C PRO A 104 4.63 11.35 2.94
N ALA A 105 4.38 12.63 2.67
CA ALA A 105 3.26 13.06 1.83
C ALA A 105 3.31 12.46 0.42
N GLU A 106 4.51 12.31 -0.15
CA GLU A 106 4.73 11.67 -1.44
C GLU A 106 4.35 10.18 -1.42
N ALA A 107 4.68 9.47 -0.33
CA ALA A 107 4.32 8.06 -0.16
C ALA A 107 2.81 7.88 0.03
N ALA A 108 2.16 8.74 0.80
CA ALA A 108 0.71 8.77 0.95
C ALA A 108 0.01 9.09 -0.38
N GLY A 109 0.56 10.04 -1.16
CA GLY A 109 0.09 10.36 -2.51
C GLY A 109 0.19 9.17 -3.46
N ALA A 110 1.29 8.42 -3.39
CA ALA A 110 1.51 7.23 -4.21
C ALA A 110 0.51 6.10 -3.92
N VAL A 111 0.01 5.98 -2.68
CA VAL A 111 -1.09 5.05 -2.36
C VAL A 111 -2.38 5.43 -3.09
N LEU A 112 -2.71 6.72 -3.18
CA LEU A 112 -3.89 7.19 -3.93
C LEU A 112 -3.73 6.98 -5.44
N ASP A 113 -2.54 7.30 -5.98
CA ASP A 113 -2.23 6.99 -7.37
C ASP A 113 -2.30 5.49 -7.63
N GLY A 114 -1.88 4.69 -6.65
CA GLY A 114 -1.98 3.25 -6.67
C GLY A 114 -3.42 2.74 -6.73
N LEU A 115 -4.30 3.26 -5.88
CA LEU A 115 -5.73 2.96 -5.85
C LEU A 115 -6.40 3.29 -7.18
N SER A 116 -6.13 4.47 -7.75
CA SER A 116 -6.71 4.89 -9.04
C SER A 116 -6.36 3.97 -10.22
N ARG A 117 -5.28 3.19 -10.10
CA ARG A 117 -4.80 2.23 -11.11
C ARG A 117 -5.20 0.79 -10.79
N THR A 118 -5.82 0.55 -9.65
CA THR A 118 -6.27 -0.77 -9.24
C THR A 118 -7.65 -0.99 -9.84
N SER A 119 -7.80 -2.08 -10.61
CA SER A 119 -9.11 -2.56 -11.05
C SER A 119 -9.56 -3.70 -10.15
N ASP A 120 -10.84 -4.06 -10.25
CA ASP A 120 -11.40 -5.31 -9.71
C ASP A 120 -11.31 -5.41 -8.17
N ASP A 121 -11.27 -6.65 -7.65
CA ASP A 121 -11.40 -6.98 -6.23
C ASP A 121 -10.28 -6.41 -5.35
N ALA A 122 -9.13 -6.06 -5.94
CA ALA A 122 -8.00 -5.46 -5.25
C ALA A 122 -8.28 -3.99 -4.82
N SER A 123 -9.33 -3.37 -5.36
CA SER A 123 -9.65 -1.96 -5.13
C SER A 123 -10.15 -1.69 -3.71
N PHE A 124 -10.85 -2.63 -3.06
CA PHE A 124 -11.47 -2.39 -1.74
C PHE A 124 -10.44 -2.33 -0.61
N PRO A 125 -9.50 -3.29 -0.49
CA PRO A 125 -8.43 -3.17 0.49
C PRO A 125 -7.59 -1.92 0.30
N MET A 126 -7.37 -1.50 -0.96
CA MET A 126 -6.66 -0.24 -1.26
C MET A 126 -7.46 0.99 -0.82
N ALA A 127 -8.79 1.00 -0.98
CA ALA A 127 -9.64 2.09 -0.50
C ALA A 127 -9.59 2.22 1.03
N GLY A 128 -9.63 1.11 1.77
CA GLY A 128 -9.49 1.11 3.23
C GLY A 128 -8.14 1.66 3.70
N LEU A 129 -7.05 1.30 3.02
CA LEU A 129 -5.71 1.83 3.31
C LEU A 129 -5.62 3.34 3.03
N ALA A 130 -6.19 3.79 1.92
CA ALA A 130 -6.26 5.22 1.57
C ALA A 130 -7.06 6.03 2.60
N LEU A 131 -8.20 5.51 3.08
CA LEU A 131 -9.00 6.14 4.12
C LEU A 131 -8.26 6.19 5.46
N THR A 132 -7.55 5.11 5.83
CA THR A 132 -6.72 5.07 7.04
C THR A 132 -5.64 6.15 6.98
N LEU A 133 -4.95 6.30 5.85
CA LEU A 133 -3.95 7.35 5.66
C LEU A 133 -4.53 8.76 5.76
N ALA A 134 -5.75 8.97 5.23
CA ALA A 134 -6.34 10.31 5.15
C ALA A 134 -7.06 10.74 6.43
N PHE A 135 -7.66 9.79 7.16
CA PHE A 135 -8.57 10.06 8.26
C PHE A 135 -8.14 9.41 9.58
N GLY A 136 -7.14 8.52 9.56
CA GLY A 136 -6.80 7.69 10.70
C GLY A 136 -7.90 6.67 10.96
N ALA A 137 -8.50 6.71 12.15
CA ALA A 137 -9.58 5.80 12.52
C ALA A 137 -10.92 6.18 11.85
N PRO A 138 -11.82 5.20 11.63
CA PRO A 138 -13.18 5.48 11.18
C PRO A 138 -13.90 6.45 12.13
N SER A 139 -14.68 7.38 11.59
CA SER A 139 -15.45 8.33 12.37
C SER A 139 -16.79 8.66 11.69
N THR A 140 -17.84 8.86 12.50
CA THR A 140 -19.19 9.15 12.01
C THR A 140 -19.86 10.21 12.90
N PRO A 141 -20.43 11.30 12.36
CA PRO A 141 -20.50 11.65 10.93
C PRO A 141 -19.18 12.23 10.41
N LEU A 142 -18.92 12.04 9.11
CA LEU A 142 -17.81 12.69 8.43
C LEU A 142 -18.06 14.21 8.30
N ALA A 143 -17.01 15.02 8.38
CA ALA A 143 -17.09 16.46 8.18
C ALA A 143 -17.60 16.82 6.78
N SER A 144 -18.00 18.08 6.57
CA SER A 144 -18.37 18.54 5.24
C SER A 144 -17.15 18.51 4.30
N TYR A 145 -17.36 18.24 3.01
CA TYR A 145 -16.25 18.12 2.06
C TYR A 145 -15.38 19.38 2.00
N ALA A 146 -15.98 20.57 2.17
CA ALA A 146 -15.26 21.84 2.16
C ALA A 146 -14.32 22.02 3.37
N ASP A 147 -14.59 21.34 4.48
CA ASP A 147 -13.79 21.39 5.71
C ASP A 147 -12.66 20.36 5.72
N LEU A 148 -12.63 19.45 4.74
CA LEU A 148 -11.60 18.43 4.62
C LEU A 148 -10.26 19.02 4.17
N THR A 149 -9.16 18.41 4.63
CA THR A 149 -7.82 18.76 4.13
C THR A 149 -7.67 18.41 2.64
N PRO A 150 -6.71 19.00 1.91
CA PRO A 150 -6.51 18.69 0.50
C PRO A 150 -6.27 17.19 0.22
N PHE A 151 -5.59 16.48 1.14
CA PHE A 151 -5.34 15.05 1.00
C PHE A 151 -6.60 14.21 1.23
N GLN A 152 -7.42 14.57 2.22
CA GLN A 152 -8.73 13.96 2.47
C GLN A 152 -9.66 14.16 1.26
N GLN A 153 -9.75 15.39 0.75
CA GLN A 153 -10.52 15.71 -0.45
C GLN A 153 -10.10 14.87 -1.65
N ARG A 154 -8.79 14.79 -1.93
CA ARG A 154 -8.25 13.96 -3.01
C ARG A 154 -8.60 12.48 -2.83
N THR A 155 -8.50 11.96 -1.60
CA THR A 155 -8.84 10.58 -1.28
C THR A 155 -10.30 10.27 -1.62
N ILE A 156 -11.23 11.13 -1.18
CA ILE A 156 -12.65 10.96 -1.48
C ILE A 156 -12.91 11.06 -2.98
N ARG A 157 -12.27 11.97 -3.70
CA ARG A 157 -12.41 12.08 -5.16
C ARG A 157 -11.95 10.81 -5.89
N VAL A 158 -10.77 10.27 -5.54
CA VAL A 158 -10.26 9.03 -6.15
C VAL A 158 -11.24 7.88 -5.92
N ILE A 159 -11.79 7.75 -4.72
CA ILE A 159 -12.81 6.74 -4.40
C ILE A 159 -14.09 6.97 -5.23
N ALA A 160 -14.59 8.21 -5.27
CA ALA A 160 -15.79 8.59 -6.03
C ALA A 160 -15.66 8.40 -7.55
N GLU A 161 -14.43 8.35 -8.07
CA GLU A 161 -14.10 8.12 -9.47
C GLU A 161 -13.78 6.65 -9.80
N LEU A 162 -13.78 5.76 -8.81
CA LEU A 162 -13.61 4.33 -9.05
C LEU A 162 -14.64 3.82 -10.10
N PRO A 163 -14.24 2.82 -10.93
CA PRO A 163 -15.12 2.23 -11.93
C PRO A 163 -16.48 1.83 -11.35
N HIS A 164 -17.54 1.93 -12.15
CA HIS A 164 -18.89 1.58 -11.71
C HIS A 164 -18.96 0.17 -11.09
N ASP A 165 -18.23 -0.78 -11.67
CA ASP A 165 -18.18 -2.16 -11.21
C ASP A 165 -17.53 -2.32 -9.83
N SER A 166 -16.77 -1.35 -9.34
CA SER A 166 -16.24 -1.36 -7.97
C SER A 166 -17.36 -1.13 -6.92
N TRP A 167 -18.45 -0.47 -7.30
CA TRP A 167 -19.55 -0.08 -6.40
C TRP A 167 -20.61 -1.17 -6.20
N GLN A 168 -20.50 -2.30 -6.90
CA GLN A 168 -21.39 -3.45 -6.69
C GLN A 168 -20.96 -4.33 -5.51
N TRP A 169 -19.75 -4.13 -4.99
CA TRP A 169 -19.13 -5.02 -4.02
C TRP A 169 -19.39 -4.56 -2.58
N GLY A 170 -20.05 -5.42 -1.81
CA GLY A 170 -20.41 -5.15 -0.41
C GLY A 170 -19.23 -4.75 0.47
N ASN A 171 -18.04 -5.33 0.25
CA ASN A 171 -16.84 -5.01 1.02
C ASN A 171 -16.43 -3.54 0.88
N LEU A 172 -16.54 -2.96 -0.32
CA LEU A 172 -16.28 -1.52 -0.49
C LEU A 172 -17.30 -0.70 0.29
N LEU A 173 -18.58 -1.06 0.19
CA LEU A 173 -19.66 -0.31 0.80
C LEU A 173 -19.57 -0.34 2.33
N GLU A 174 -19.18 -1.48 2.90
CA GLU A 174 -18.89 -1.62 4.34
C GLU A 174 -17.76 -0.69 4.77
N ILE A 175 -16.62 -0.71 4.05
CA ILE A 175 -15.48 0.18 4.30
C ILE A 175 -15.91 1.66 4.22
N LEU A 176 -16.70 2.05 3.22
CA LEU A 176 -17.17 3.44 3.10
C LEU A 176 -18.11 3.80 4.25
N GLY A 177 -19.01 2.89 4.62
CA GLY A 177 -19.96 3.07 5.71
C GLY A 177 -19.29 3.29 7.05
N ASP A 178 -18.21 2.54 7.35
CA ASP A 178 -17.43 2.68 8.58
C ASP A 178 -16.83 4.09 8.73
N TRP A 179 -16.43 4.72 7.61
CA TRP A 179 -15.94 6.10 7.58
C TRP A 179 -17.03 7.16 7.40
N GLY A 180 -18.31 6.77 7.47
CA GLY A 180 -19.44 7.68 7.32
C GLY A 180 -19.60 8.26 5.91
N LEU A 181 -18.98 7.64 4.89
CA LEU A 181 -19.10 8.05 3.50
C LEU A 181 -20.38 7.49 2.86
N PRO A 182 -20.95 8.18 1.86
CA PRO A 182 -22.06 7.64 1.10
C PRO A 182 -21.66 6.35 0.38
N THR A 183 -22.46 5.30 0.54
CA THR A 183 -22.26 3.97 -0.07
C THR A 183 -22.89 3.84 -1.46
N GLU A 184 -23.52 4.89 -1.97
CA GLU A 184 -23.99 4.97 -3.35
C GLU A 184 -23.03 5.85 -4.14
N ARG A 185 -22.60 5.38 -5.32
CA ARG A 185 -21.62 6.07 -6.17
C ARG A 185 -21.98 7.52 -6.43
N ASP A 186 -23.21 7.77 -6.89
CA ASP A 186 -23.65 9.11 -7.26
C ASP A 186 -23.75 10.03 -6.05
N LYS A 187 -24.09 9.50 -4.86
CA LYS A 187 -24.07 10.27 -3.61
C LYS A 187 -22.64 10.57 -3.16
N CYS A 188 -21.71 9.64 -3.32
CA CYS A 188 -20.30 9.86 -2.99
C CYS A 188 -19.68 10.89 -3.93
N ARG A 189 -19.99 10.82 -5.23
CA ARG A 189 -19.62 11.83 -6.23
C ARG A 189 -20.19 13.21 -5.87
N ALA A 190 -21.48 13.28 -5.57
CA ALA A 190 -22.12 14.52 -5.14
C ALA A 190 -21.47 15.11 -3.87
N TYR A 191 -21.14 14.26 -2.88
CA TYR A 191 -20.40 14.67 -1.68
C TYR A 191 -19.02 15.25 -2.04
N ALA A 192 -18.31 14.66 -3.01
CA ALA A 192 -17.03 15.13 -3.52
C ALA A 192 -17.09 16.36 -4.46
N GLY A 193 -18.30 16.86 -4.76
CA GLY A 193 -18.55 17.94 -5.71
C GLY A 193 -18.35 17.52 -7.18
N LEU A 194 -18.42 16.22 -7.47
CA LEU A 194 -18.35 15.65 -8.81
C LEU A 194 -19.78 15.41 -9.31
N ALA A 195 -20.16 16.07 -10.41
CA ALA A 195 -21.45 15.87 -11.06
C ALA A 195 -21.54 14.49 -11.75
#